data_AF-A0A0K6G1R2-F1
#
_entry.id   AF-A0A0K6G1R2-F1
#
_cell.length_a   1.000
_cell.length_b   1.000
_cell.length_c   1.000
_cell.angle_alpha   90.00
_cell.angle_beta   90.00
_cell.angle_gamma   90.00
#
_symmetry.space_group_name_H-M   'P 1'
#
loop_
_entity.id
_entity.type
_entity.pdbx_description
1 polymer ?
#
loop_
_entity_poly.entity_id
_entity_poly.type
_entity_poly.pdbx_seq_one_letter_code
_entity_poly.pdbx_strand_id
1 'polypeptide(L)'
;MIRPGFRVAARATSFNTTCLKSTSRRQINTTARSAVTSTHEKTRKSGAFLTGVALAAATATLYAFNSAQTFHNEDPEAATASISGPTNTAPLKLEDDGKLHTYVWGSNKYHLLVPGSSKDTIRTPEEVPPWTGVALRDLAFHERHAACVDAAGDVYQWGDAYYGEGNSNSGPQRTLSGKNISQIALSATRVFALSEKTGKVYVLSQAAEKQDKRDSTNSSWFGGLLAGDSSVDHLELKVDSKLNRGEKFTSISAGRDHLLALTSQGRTFALPVSLSANTYGQLGFRKFTLPDATAENPSVVPRIPIELTPRVLEDPHALATPFVRTGKTGSSTYVDPGIGFCDMLFEIPSLRGLKIVQALAGDRCSYVRTQEGRVLAWGANSFGQLGLGATAVTEAVSIPTEVILSRNYSGGSNVRCTGMATGGDLAYFMVDVIAPGNVPSVDVLACGMGQWGGLGNGQFLQAQGAPVKVKSVSGITEYNEATRSIQPLKLRSISVSPAPQTSHTLLTLDTGTLGEAPGKYGAHPTGHDVLVLGYNADGQLGNGKRANLCIPSHVSALGGVVGRMMLRRREKVPLVDMQGRSYGKGNVEETAIAGWNCSAIYWRIS
;
A
#
# COMPACT_ATOMS: atom_id res chain seq x y z
N MET A 1 47.30 24.30 46.80
CA MET A 1 46.96 25.40 45.88
C MET A 1 45.89 24.89 44.92
N ILE A 2 44.73 25.54 44.95
CA ILE A 2 43.54 25.51 44.06
C ILE A 2 42.93 24.13 43.75
N ARG A 3 41.61 24.06 43.98
CA ARG A 3 40.83 22.94 44.53
C ARG A 3 40.27 21.92 43.50
N PRO A 4 39.85 20.72 43.97
CA PRO A 4 39.49 19.55 43.18
C PRO A 4 37.98 19.40 42.91
N GLY A 5 37.61 18.46 42.04
CA GLY A 5 36.23 18.08 41.71
C GLY A 5 35.52 17.23 42.76
N PHE A 6 34.24 16.92 42.53
CA PHE A 6 33.52 15.83 43.21
C PHE A 6 32.28 15.37 42.41
N ARG A 7 32.13 14.04 42.32
CA ARG A 7 30.90 13.30 41.96
C ARG A 7 29.97 13.20 43.18
N VAL A 8 28.65 13.23 42.99
CA VAL A 8 27.62 12.63 43.88
C VAL A 8 26.39 12.32 42.98
N ALA A 9 26.05 11.06 42.67
CA ALA A 9 25.30 10.05 43.43
C ALA A 9 23.81 10.39 43.67
N ALA A 10 22.96 9.48 43.22
CA ALA A 10 21.51 9.48 43.34
C ALA A 10 21.05 9.19 44.77
N ARG A 11 19.88 9.74 45.15
CA ARG A 11 19.07 9.20 46.25
C ARG A 11 17.58 9.44 46.01
N ALA A 12 16.81 8.36 46.12
CA ALA A 12 15.37 8.33 46.09
C ALA A 12 14.76 8.76 47.43
N THR A 13 13.57 9.36 47.40
CA THR A 13 12.64 9.43 48.53
C THR A 13 11.20 9.36 48.01
N SER A 14 10.49 8.33 48.45
CA SER A 14 9.03 8.18 48.46
C SER A 14 8.38 9.09 49.51
N PHE A 15 7.11 9.51 49.33
CA PHE A 15 6.07 9.46 50.38
C PHE A 15 4.65 9.84 49.86
N ASN A 16 3.73 8.90 50.04
CA ASN A 16 2.30 8.92 50.39
C ASN A 16 1.30 10.02 49.94
N THR A 17 0.27 9.53 49.25
CA THR A 17 -1.19 9.61 49.56
C THR A 17 -1.73 10.74 50.45
N THR A 18 -2.64 11.54 49.89
CA THR A 18 -3.89 11.91 50.57
C THR A 18 -5.04 12.14 49.58
N CYS A 19 -6.15 11.48 49.87
CA CYS A 19 -7.46 11.60 49.24
C CYS A 19 -8.22 12.78 49.88
N LEU A 20 -8.97 13.57 49.09
CA LEU A 20 -10.13 14.32 49.58
C LEU A 20 -11.14 14.54 48.44
N LYS A 21 -12.38 14.08 48.70
CA LYS A 21 -13.60 14.30 47.91
C LYS A 21 -14.25 15.65 48.29
N SER A 22 -14.95 16.30 47.36
CA SER A 22 -16.11 17.20 47.60
C SER A 22 -16.68 17.67 46.25
N THR A 23 -17.84 17.20 45.78
CA THR A 23 -19.23 17.67 45.96
C THR A 23 -19.62 19.04 45.33
N SER A 24 -20.33 18.93 44.20
CA SER A 24 -21.62 19.58 43.83
C SER A 24 -21.83 21.11 43.75
N ARG A 25 -22.38 21.50 42.58
CA ARG A 25 -23.44 22.52 42.27
C ARG A 25 -23.17 24.02 42.54
N ARG A 26 -23.26 24.82 41.47
CA ARG A 26 -24.39 25.77 41.22
C ARG A 26 -24.30 26.43 39.84
N GLN A 27 -25.42 26.39 39.09
CA GLN A 27 -25.76 27.32 38.02
C GLN A 27 -26.11 28.68 38.62
N ILE A 28 -25.71 29.77 37.97
CA ILE A 28 -26.40 31.08 38.02
C ILE A 28 -26.32 31.71 36.63
N ASN A 29 -27.49 31.87 35.99
CA ASN A 29 -27.74 32.80 34.90
C ASN A 29 -27.80 34.22 35.48
N THR A 30 -27.23 35.21 34.80
CA THR A 30 -27.74 36.59 34.86
C THR A 30 -27.51 37.31 33.55
N THR A 31 -28.62 37.68 32.94
CA THR A 31 -28.81 38.74 31.96
C THR A 31 -28.31 40.09 32.47
N ALA A 32 -27.71 40.90 31.59
CA ALA A 32 -27.74 42.36 31.74
C ALA A 32 -27.70 43.03 30.36
N ARG A 33 -28.68 43.90 30.14
CA ARG A 33 -28.90 44.76 28.98
C ARG A 33 -28.70 46.21 29.46
N SER A 34 -28.26 47.08 28.55
CA SER A 34 -28.36 48.56 28.57
C SER A 34 -27.32 49.27 29.49
N ALA A 35 -26.77 50.45 29.20
CA ALA A 35 -27.12 51.56 28.29
C ALA A 35 -25.85 52.43 28.05
N VAL A 36 -25.56 52.90 26.82
CA VAL A 36 -25.90 54.21 26.21
C VAL A 36 -24.90 55.35 26.49
N THR A 37 -24.33 55.89 25.40
CA THR A 37 -24.16 57.31 24.95
C THR A 37 -22.89 57.37 24.09
N SER A 38 -22.73 58.16 23.02
CA SER A 38 -23.49 59.10 22.18
C SER A 38 -22.60 59.26 20.91
N THR A 39 -23.04 59.64 19.70
CA THR A 39 -23.40 61.00 19.29
C THR A 39 -23.92 61.02 17.84
N HIS A 40 -25.02 61.76 17.64
CA HIS A 40 -25.37 62.68 16.53
C HIS A 40 -25.07 62.34 15.06
N GLU A 41 -26.10 62.31 14.20
CA GLU A 41 -26.56 63.49 13.44
C GLU A 41 -27.92 63.31 12.70
N LYS A 42 -28.78 64.32 12.93
CA LYS A 42 -30.00 64.80 12.25
C LYS A 42 -30.19 64.47 10.74
N THR A 43 -31.46 64.22 10.34
CA THR A 43 -32.32 65.21 9.63
C THR A 43 -33.75 64.70 9.32
N ARG A 44 -34.74 65.59 9.57
CA ARG A 44 -36.02 65.93 8.84
C ARG A 44 -36.76 64.83 8.04
N LYS A 45 -38.09 64.72 7.96
CA LYS A 45 -39.29 65.57 8.20
C LYS A 45 -40.51 64.63 7.98
N SER A 46 -41.42 64.48 8.94
CA SER A 46 -42.82 64.99 8.96
C SER A 46 -43.78 64.60 7.81
N GLY A 47 -44.96 64.07 8.17
CA GLY A 47 -46.22 64.38 7.48
C GLY A 47 -47.11 63.19 7.13
N ALA A 48 -48.20 63.03 7.87
CA ALA A 48 -49.29 62.07 7.65
C ALA A 48 -50.22 62.45 6.48
N PHE A 49 -50.93 61.48 5.90
CA PHE A 49 -52.32 61.63 5.42
C PHE A 49 -53.02 60.27 5.26
N LEU A 50 -54.28 60.21 5.75
CA LEU A 50 -55.32 59.17 5.49
C LEU A 50 -55.80 59.29 4.01
N THR A 51 -56.48 58.37 3.31
CA THR A 51 -57.64 57.47 3.60
C THR A 51 -57.84 56.50 2.41
N GLY A 52 -58.29 55.26 2.68
CA GLY A 52 -59.34 54.54 1.93
C GLY A 52 -59.00 53.78 0.63
N VAL A 53 -59.24 52.45 0.61
CA VAL A 53 -60.27 51.75 -0.21
C VAL A 53 -60.17 50.21 -0.09
N ALA A 54 -61.31 49.60 0.28
CA ALA A 54 -61.92 48.30 -0.10
C ALA A 54 -61.40 46.90 0.35
N LEU A 55 -62.32 46.26 1.12
CA LEU A 55 -62.96 44.94 0.98
C LEU A 55 -62.18 43.60 1.13
N ALA A 56 -62.84 42.73 1.91
CA ALA A 56 -62.88 41.25 1.88
C ALA A 56 -61.93 40.49 2.82
N ALA A 57 -62.31 40.36 4.10
CA ALA A 57 -61.87 39.26 4.97
C ALA A 57 -62.78 39.11 6.21
N ALA A 58 -64.01 38.60 6.05
CA ALA A 58 -64.83 38.18 7.20
C ALA A 58 -66.03 37.28 6.83
N THR A 59 -65.82 36.18 6.11
CA THR A 59 -66.81 35.09 5.98
C THR A 59 -66.12 33.74 5.75
N ALA A 60 -65.40 33.23 6.75
CA ALA A 60 -64.98 31.82 6.78
C ALA A 60 -64.55 31.35 8.20
N THR A 61 -65.15 31.89 9.25
CA THR A 61 -65.39 31.08 10.46
C THR A 61 -66.43 30.02 10.09
N LEU A 62 -66.08 28.72 10.16
CA LEU A 62 -66.94 27.62 10.68
C LEU A 62 -66.57 26.20 10.21
N TYR A 63 -65.64 25.99 9.28
CA TYR A 63 -65.37 24.62 8.77
C TYR A 63 -64.17 23.88 9.40
N ALA A 64 -63.50 24.48 10.40
CA ALA A 64 -62.29 23.92 11.00
C ALA A 64 -62.51 22.93 12.17
N PHE A 65 -63.75 22.52 12.45
CA PHE A 65 -64.05 21.56 13.53
C PHE A 65 -65.13 20.57 13.09
N ASN A 66 -64.76 19.58 12.28
CA ASN A 66 -65.30 18.21 12.27
C ASN A 66 -65.06 17.54 10.91
N SER A 67 -63.91 16.90 10.75
CA SER A 67 -63.79 15.65 9.99
C SER A 67 -62.34 15.15 10.09
N ALA A 68 -62.13 14.16 10.93
CA ALA A 68 -60.96 13.31 10.83
C ALA A 68 -61.14 12.43 9.57
N GLN A 69 -60.27 12.62 8.57
CA GLN A 69 -60.06 11.64 7.51
C GLN A 69 -58.56 11.47 7.28
N THR A 70 -58.14 10.21 7.30
CA THR A 70 -56.82 9.70 6.97
C THR A 70 -56.52 9.98 5.50
N PHE A 71 -55.42 10.68 5.21
CA PHE A 71 -54.94 10.90 3.85
C PHE A 71 -53.93 9.82 3.47
N HIS A 72 -54.28 9.03 2.46
CA HIS A 72 -53.35 8.27 1.64
C HIS A 72 -52.56 9.26 0.78
N ASN A 73 -51.23 9.24 0.84
CA ASN A 73 -50.39 9.96 -0.11
C ASN A 73 -50.30 9.14 -1.40
N GLU A 74 -51.19 9.43 -2.35
CA GLU A 74 -50.91 9.19 -3.77
C GLU A 74 -50.27 10.46 -4.34
N ASP A 75 -48.97 10.40 -4.60
CA ASP A 75 -48.25 11.46 -5.32
C ASP A 75 -48.54 11.34 -6.83
N PRO A 76 -48.79 12.46 -7.53
CA PRO A 76 -48.93 12.48 -8.98
C PRO A 76 -47.58 12.19 -9.65
N GLU A 77 -47.62 11.45 -10.77
CA GLU A 77 -46.48 11.08 -11.62
C GLU A 77 -45.48 12.23 -11.80
N ALA A 78 -44.41 12.20 -11.00
CA ALA A 78 -43.19 12.90 -11.30
C ALA A 78 -42.58 12.23 -12.55
N ALA A 79 -42.52 12.99 -13.64
CA ALA A 79 -41.89 12.58 -14.88
C ALA A 79 -40.61 11.80 -14.61
N THR A 80 -40.63 10.51 -14.94
CA THR A 80 -39.47 9.64 -14.93
C THR A 80 -38.45 10.19 -15.92
N ALA A 81 -37.54 11.03 -15.44
CA ALA A 81 -36.25 11.19 -16.07
C ALA A 81 -35.54 9.83 -15.91
N SER A 82 -35.73 8.97 -16.91
CA SER A 82 -34.94 7.76 -17.06
C SER A 82 -33.49 8.17 -17.24
N ILE A 83 -32.71 8.13 -16.17
CA ILE A 83 -31.26 8.02 -16.28
C ILE A 83 -31.02 6.58 -16.76
N SER A 84 -31.04 6.40 -18.07
CA SER A 84 -30.56 5.19 -18.75
C SER A 84 -29.03 5.17 -18.71
N GLY A 85 -28.48 5.01 -17.50
CA GLY A 85 -27.13 4.46 -17.32
C GLY A 85 -27.26 2.95 -17.10
N PRO A 86 -26.42 2.08 -17.68
CA PRO A 86 -26.49 0.66 -17.40
C PRO A 86 -26.05 0.42 -15.95
N THR A 87 -26.98 0.30 -15.02
CA THR A 87 -26.78 -0.33 -13.71
C THR A 87 -26.76 -1.86 -13.88
N ASN A 88 -25.88 -2.36 -14.74
CA ASN A 88 -25.55 -3.78 -14.77
C ASN A 88 -24.66 -4.10 -13.56
N THR A 89 -25.32 -4.32 -12.42
CA THR A 89 -24.71 -4.79 -11.16
C THR A 89 -24.64 -6.31 -11.06
N ALA A 90 -25.15 -7.04 -12.06
CA ALA A 90 -25.03 -8.49 -12.12
C ALA A 90 -23.56 -8.89 -12.39
N PRO A 91 -23.03 -9.93 -11.70
CA PRO A 91 -21.75 -10.51 -12.07
C PRO A 91 -21.82 -11.00 -13.52
N LEU A 92 -20.82 -10.66 -14.34
CA LEU A 92 -20.77 -11.22 -15.69
C LEU A 92 -20.55 -12.73 -15.57
N LYS A 93 -21.43 -13.53 -16.18
CA LYS A 93 -21.15 -14.93 -16.48
C LYS A 93 -20.08 -14.94 -17.56
N LEU A 94 -18.81 -14.95 -17.16
CA LEU A 94 -17.76 -15.43 -18.06
C LEU A 94 -18.03 -16.90 -18.33
N GLU A 95 -18.07 -17.32 -19.60
CA GLU A 95 -18.06 -18.74 -19.94
C GLU A 95 -16.80 -19.36 -19.33
N ASP A 96 -16.98 -20.29 -18.40
CA ASP A 96 -15.86 -20.98 -17.77
C ASP A 96 -15.41 -22.13 -18.68
N ASP A 97 -14.41 -21.87 -19.50
CA ASP A 97 -13.75 -22.86 -20.35
C ASP A 97 -12.85 -23.82 -19.55
N GLY A 98 -12.83 -23.71 -18.22
CA GLY A 98 -12.02 -24.51 -17.31
C GLY A 98 -10.55 -24.12 -17.29
N LYS A 99 -10.11 -23.13 -18.09
CA LYS A 99 -8.72 -22.67 -18.14
C LYS A 99 -8.46 -21.53 -17.17
N LEU A 100 -7.19 -21.32 -16.86
CA LEU A 100 -6.72 -20.22 -16.03
C LEU A 100 -6.39 -19.05 -16.93
N HIS A 101 -7.12 -17.95 -16.81
CA HIS A 101 -6.90 -16.74 -17.62
C HIS A 101 -6.23 -15.66 -16.79
N THR A 102 -5.25 -14.98 -17.39
CA THR A 102 -4.62 -13.79 -16.79
C THR A 102 -5.04 -12.55 -17.58
N TYR A 103 -5.44 -11.52 -16.85
CA TYR A 103 -5.92 -10.25 -17.40
C TYR A 103 -4.99 -9.11 -17.02
N VAL A 104 -4.72 -8.22 -17.97
CA VAL A 104 -3.82 -7.07 -17.78
C VAL A 104 -4.44 -5.79 -18.34
N TRP A 105 -4.09 -4.66 -17.75
CA TRP A 105 -4.46 -3.33 -18.25
C TRP A 105 -3.52 -2.23 -17.72
N GLY A 106 -3.58 -1.04 -18.32
CA GLY A 106 -2.73 0.11 -18.03
C GLY A 106 -1.69 0.36 -19.12
N SER A 107 -0.53 0.90 -18.72
CA SER A 107 0.55 1.24 -19.65
C SER A 107 1.30 0.00 -20.15
N ASN A 108 1.54 -0.05 -21.46
CA ASN A 108 2.33 -1.06 -22.16
C ASN A 108 3.47 -0.40 -22.98
N LYS A 109 3.90 0.82 -22.61
CA LYS A 109 4.98 1.59 -23.27
C LYS A 109 6.31 0.85 -23.36
N TYR A 110 6.55 -0.07 -22.42
CA TYR A 110 7.77 -0.90 -22.33
C TYR A 110 7.46 -2.40 -22.56
N HIS A 111 6.36 -2.68 -23.26
CA HIS A 111 5.94 -4.03 -23.66
C HIS A 111 5.81 -5.04 -22.50
N LEU A 112 5.43 -4.55 -21.32
CA LEU A 112 5.35 -5.37 -20.09
C LEU A 112 4.07 -6.21 -20.00
N LEU A 113 2.96 -5.73 -20.55
CA LEU A 113 1.64 -6.35 -20.37
C LEU A 113 1.35 -7.35 -21.50
N VAL A 114 1.55 -6.90 -22.74
CA VAL A 114 1.35 -7.73 -23.93
C VAL A 114 2.58 -7.56 -24.83
N PRO A 115 3.60 -8.44 -24.65
CA PRO A 115 4.79 -8.43 -25.50
C PRO A 115 4.42 -8.60 -26.98
N GLY A 116 5.03 -7.79 -27.85
CA GLY A 116 4.74 -7.79 -29.29
C GLY A 116 3.50 -6.99 -29.71
N SER A 117 2.73 -6.44 -28.78
CA SER A 117 1.63 -5.52 -29.10
C SER A 117 2.14 -4.11 -29.38
N SER A 118 1.58 -3.46 -30.41
CA SER A 118 1.82 -2.05 -30.73
C SER A 118 0.98 -1.07 -29.90
N LYS A 119 0.10 -1.57 -29.01
CA LYS A 119 -0.71 -0.72 -28.14
C LYS A 119 0.13 -0.24 -26.95
N ASP A 120 0.29 1.08 -26.81
CA ASP A 120 0.95 1.70 -25.65
C ASP A 120 0.12 1.70 -24.38
N THR A 121 -1.22 1.59 -24.50
CA THR A 121 -2.15 1.62 -23.37
C THR A 121 -3.30 0.65 -23.59
N ILE A 122 -3.67 -0.06 -22.54
CA ILE A 122 -4.78 -1.01 -22.49
C ILE A 122 -5.77 -0.50 -21.43
N ARG A 123 -6.95 -0.01 -21.83
CA ARG A 123 -7.85 0.72 -20.90
C ARG A 123 -8.90 -0.15 -20.21
N THR A 124 -9.09 -1.35 -20.70
CA THR A 124 -10.00 -2.37 -20.16
C THR A 124 -9.22 -3.67 -20.04
N PRO A 125 -9.54 -4.54 -19.09
CA PRO A 125 -8.86 -5.83 -18.94
C PRO A 125 -8.78 -6.58 -20.28
N GLU A 126 -7.58 -6.92 -20.71
CA GLU A 126 -7.27 -7.71 -21.90
C GLU A 126 -6.61 -9.02 -21.46
N GLU A 127 -6.98 -10.14 -22.07
CA GLU A 127 -6.38 -11.45 -21.78
C GLU A 127 -4.98 -11.53 -22.37
N VAL A 128 -4.08 -12.26 -21.70
CA VAL A 128 -2.71 -12.53 -22.17
C VAL A 128 -2.58 -14.02 -22.54
N PRO A 129 -2.74 -14.38 -23.84
CA PRO A 129 -2.73 -15.78 -24.27
C PRO A 129 -1.48 -16.59 -23.89
N PRO A 130 -0.25 -16.02 -23.90
CA PRO A 130 0.93 -16.76 -23.46
C PRO A 130 0.87 -17.31 -22.03
N TRP A 131 -0.04 -16.79 -21.18
CA TRP A 131 -0.16 -17.18 -19.77
C TRP A 131 -1.43 -18.00 -19.48
N THR A 132 -2.17 -18.39 -20.52
CA THR A 132 -3.38 -19.20 -20.38
C THR A 132 -3.03 -20.59 -19.85
N GLY A 133 -3.68 -21.01 -18.76
CA GLY A 133 -3.46 -22.30 -18.10
C GLY A 133 -2.31 -22.33 -17.10
N VAL A 134 -1.62 -21.21 -16.87
CA VAL A 134 -0.49 -21.12 -15.93
C VAL A 134 -0.94 -20.51 -14.62
N ALA A 135 -0.52 -21.12 -13.50
CA ALA A 135 -0.61 -20.53 -12.18
C ALA A 135 0.79 -20.11 -11.71
N LEU A 136 0.88 -18.90 -11.16
CA LEU A 136 2.12 -18.30 -10.69
C LEU A 136 2.18 -18.33 -9.16
N ARG A 137 3.38 -18.39 -8.59
CA ARG A 137 3.57 -18.17 -7.14
C ARG A 137 3.56 -16.69 -6.79
N ASP A 138 4.13 -15.87 -7.68
CA ASP A 138 4.21 -14.42 -7.52
C ASP A 138 4.42 -13.72 -8.88
N LEU A 139 3.98 -12.45 -8.96
CA LEU A 139 4.07 -11.61 -10.16
C LEU A 139 4.27 -10.15 -9.72
N ALA A 140 5.26 -9.47 -10.30
CA ALA A 140 5.55 -8.09 -10.01
C ALA A 140 5.93 -7.31 -11.28
N PHE A 141 5.52 -6.04 -11.31
CA PHE A 141 5.82 -5.11 -12.40
C PHE A 141 6.54 -3.88 -11.83
N HIS A 142 7.64 -3.51 -12.47
CA HIS A 142 8.32 -2.24 -12.27
C HIS A 142 8.17 -1.38 -13.54
N GLU A 143 8.72 -0.16 -13.54
CA GLU A 143 8.60 0.79 -14.66
C GLU A 143 8.95 0.21 -16.03
N ARG A 144 10.12 -0.46 -16.14
CA ARG A 144 10.69 -0.90 -17.42
C ARG A 144 10.99 -2.40 -17.49
N HIS A 145 10.70 -3.15 -16.44
CA HIS A 145 10.83 -4.60 -16.41
C HIS A 145 9.75 -5.19 -15.52
N ALA A 146 9.51 -6.48 -15.72
CA ALA A 146 8.63 -7.26 -14.90
C ALA A 146 9.25 -8.62 -14.64
N ALA A 147 8.79 -9.27 -13.58
CA ALA A 147 9.22 -10.62 -13.24
C ALA A 147 8.07 -11.43 -12.66
N CYS A 148 8.15 -12.74 -12.84
CA CYS A 148 7.20 -13.67 -12.24
C CYS A 148 7.89 -14.95 -11.78
N VAL A 149 7.19 -15.70 -10.94
CA VAL A 149 7.62 -17.00 -10.43
C VAL A 149 6.57 -18.03 -10.82
N ASP A 150 6.97 -19.07 -11.52
CA ASP A 150 6.06 -20.12 -11.96
C ASP A 150 5.79 -21.17 -10.86
N ALA A 151 4.98 -22.19 -11.19
CA ALA A 151 4.66 -23.30 -10.30
C ALA A 151 5.89 -24.09 -9.81
N ALA A 152 6.95 -24.18 -10.62
CA ALA A 152 8.21 -24.86 -10.27
C ALA A 152 9.06 -24.04 -9.28
N GLY A 153 8.79 -22.75 -9.18
CA GLY A 153 9.62 -21.81 -8.43
C GLY A 153 10.81 -21.29 -9.23
N ASP A 154 10.71 -21.32 -10.56
CA ASP A 154 11.65 -20.70 -11.49
C ASP A 154 11.23 -19.23 -11.73
N VAL A 155 12.22 -18.33 -11.87
CA VAL A 155 12.00 -16.89 -12.06
C VAL A 155 12.15 -16.51 -13.52
N TYR A 156 11.20 -15.72 -14.02
CA TYR A 156 11.22 -15.15 -15.37
C TYR A 156 11.31 -13.63 -15.31
N GLN A 157 12.02 -13.03 -16.26
CA GLN A 157 12.15 -11.59 -16.42
C GLN A 157 11.86 -11.19 -17.86
N TRP A 158 11.30 -10.00 -18.06
CA TRP A 158 11.07 -9.40 -19.38
C TRP A 158 10.91 -7.88 -19.29
N GLY A 159 10.83 -7.25 -20.46
CA GLY A 159 10.67 -5.81 -20.63
C GLY A 159 11.93 -5.13 -21.18
N ASP A 160 11.78 -3.86 -21.54
CA ASP A 160 12.84 -3.05 -22.15
C ASP A 160 14.12 -2.99 -21.31
N ALA A 161 14.01 -2.87 -19.98
CA ALA A 161 15.19 -2.84 -19.12
C ALA A 161 15.90 -4.20 -19.00
N TYR A 162 15.23 -5.29 -19.37
CA TYR A 162 15.83 -6.63 -19.40
C TYR A 162 16.48 -6.92 -20.76
N TYR A 163 15.76 -6.71 -21.86
CA TYR A 163 16.22 -7.04 -23.22
C TYR A 163 17.02 -5.94 -23.93
N GLY A 164 16.94 -4.70 -23.44
CA GLY A 164 17.34 -3.51 -24.20
C GLY A 164 16.21 -2.97 -25.07
N GLU A 165 16.27 -1.68 -25.36
CA GLU A 165 15.27 -0.99 -26.19
C GLU A 165 15.21 -1.60 -27.60
N GLY A 166 14.01 -1.87 -28.10
CA GLY A 166 13.78 -2.45 -29.43
C GLY A 166 13.87 -3.97 -29.52
N ASN A 167 14.27 -4.68 -28.45
CA ASN A 167 14.33 -6.15 -28.40
C ASN A 167 13.31 -6.78 -27.42
N SER A 168 12.44 -5.94 -26.84
CA SER A 168 11.48 -6.28 -25.78
C SER A 168 10.16 -6.89 -26.25
N ASN A 169 10.03 -7.18 -27.55
CA ASN A 169 8.93 -8.01 -28.07
C ASN A 169 9.01 -9.46 -27.58
N SER A 170 10.16 -9.87 -27.04
CA SER A 170 10.36 -11.17 -26.42
C SER A 170 9.58 -11.24 -25.09
N GLY A 171 8.74 -12.27 -24.92
CA GLY A 171 7.98 -12.49 -23.69
C GLY A 171 8.84 -12.88 -22.48
N PRO A 172 8.28 -13.47 -21.41
CA PRO A 172 9.03 -13.88 -20.22
C PRO A 172 10.18 -14.86 -20.54
N GLN A 173 11.41 -14.54 -20.14
CA GLN A 173 12.58 -15.44 -20.24
C GLN A 173 13.00 -15.95 -18.86
N ARG A 174 13.28 -17.25 -18.76
CA ARG A 174 13.74 -17.90 -17.51
C ARG A 174 15.15 -17.44 -17.14
N THR A 175 15.32 -16.94 -15.92
CA THR A 175 16.58 -16.36 -15.42
C THR A 175 17.14 -17.07 -14.20
N LEU A 176 16.30 -17.61 -13.32
CA LEU A 176 16.75 -18.38 -12.16
C LEU A 176 15.92 -19.66 -12.05
N SER A 177 16.59 -20.81 -11.92
CA SER A 177 15.93 -22.10 -11.78
C SER A 177 16.48 -22.92 -10.61
N GLY A 178 15.68 -23.87 -10.13
CA GLY A 178 16.11 -24.85 -9.12
C GLY A 178 16.31 -24.30 -7.70
N LYS A 179 15.93 -23.06 -7.42
CA LYS A 179 15.99 -22.44 -6.08
C LYS A 179 14.68 -22.50 -5.30
N ASN A 180 13.59 -22.97 -5.93
CA ASN A 180 12.24 -23.03 -5.37
C ASN A 180 11.82 -21.69 -4.78
N ILE A 181 11.76 -20.67 -5.63
CA ILE A 181 11.37 -19.31 -5.26
C ILE A 181 9.87 -19.29 -4.98
N SER A 182 9.45 -18.51 -3.99
CA SER A 182 8.02 -18.29 -3.66
C SER A 182 7.60 -16.82 -3.73
N GLN A 183 8.54 -15.89 -3.60
CA GLN A 183 8.25 -14.46 -3.61
C GLN A 183 9.36 -13.70 -4.33
N ILE A 184 8.98 -12.65 -5.05
CA ILE A 184 9.89 -11.69 -5.67
C ILE A 184 9.61 -10.26 -5.20
N ALA A 185 10.62 -9.41 -5.28
CA ALA A 185 10.48 -7.97 -5.08
C ALA A 185 11.37 -7.23 -6.08
N LEU A 186 10.86 -6.17 -6.69
CA LEU A 186 11.54 -5.44 -7.76
C LEU A 186 11.97 -4.05 -7.29
N SER A 187 13.14 -3.65 -7.72
CA SER A 187 13.66 -2.28 -7.63
C SER A 187 14.07 -1.81 -9.02
N ALA A 188 14.36 -0.52 -9.20
CA ALA A 188 14.69 0.04 -10.51
C ALA A 188 15.92 -0.59 -11.20
N THR A 189 16.74 -1.36 -10.49
CA THR A 189 17.97 -1.97 -11.03
C THR A 189 18.12 -3.46 -10.71
N ARG A 190 17.32 -4.02 -9.79
CA ARG A 190 17.50 -5.38 -9.26
C ARG A 190 16.18 -6.11 -9.03
N VAL A 191 16.26 -7.43 -9.18
CA VAL A 191 15.20 -8.39 -8.84
C VAL A 191 15.66 -9.21 -7.63
N PHE A 192 14.88 -9.18 -6.56
CA PHE A 192 15.11 -9.97 -5.35
C PHE A 192 14.19 -11.19 -5.36
N ALA A 193 14.72 -12.36 -5.04
CA ALA A 193 13.98 -13.62 -5.04
C ALA A 193 14.16 -14.37 -3.71
N LEU A 194 13.06 -14.70 -3.04
CA LEU A 194 13.04 -15.45 -1.78
C LEU A 194 12.73 -16.93 -2.03
N SER A 195 13.63 -17.81 -1.60
CA SER A 195 13.42 -19.25 -1.64
C SER A 195 12.57 -19.72 -0.46
N GLU A 196 11.47 -20.43 -0.74
CA GLU A 196 10.55 -20.92 0.29
C GLU A 196 11.19 -22.00 1.18
N LYS A 197 11.94 -22.88 0.52
CA LYS A 197 12.54 -24.08 1.13
C LYS A 197 13.70 -23.70 2.03
N THR A 198 14.58 -22.85 1.53
CA THR A 198 15.82 -22.46 2.24
C THR A 198 15.68 -21.18 3.06
N GLY A 199 14.72 -20.32 2.71
CA GLY A 199 14.61 -18.96 3.24
C GLY A 199 15.78 -18.06 2.88
N LYS A 200 16.56 -18.41 1.85
CA LYS A 200 17.65 -17.57 1.32
C LYS A 200 17.08 -16.54 0.35
N VAL A 201 17.73 -15.38 0.29
CA VAL A 201 17.39 -14.30 -0.65
C VAL A 201 18.47 -14.21 -1.71
N TYR A 202 18.05 -14.27 -2.98
CA TYR A 202 18.90 -14.13 -4.15
C TYR A 202 18.65 -12.78 -4.82
N VAL A 203 19.69 -12.23 -5.45
CA VAL A 203 19.65 -10.95 -6.18
C VAL A 203 20.09 -11.19 -7.60
N LEU A 204 19.29 -10.69 -8.54
CA LEU A 204 19.58 -10.67 -9.97
C LEU A 204 19.61 -9.22 -10.44
N SER A 205 20.42 -8.93 -11.45
CA SER A 205 20.33 -7.67 -12.20
C SER A 205 19.01 -7.62 -12.96
N GLN A 206 18.39 -6.45 -13.11
CA GLN A 206 17.22 -6.33 -13.99
C GLN A 206 17.53 -6.52 -15.49
N ALA A 207 18.82 -6.40 -15.87
CA ALA A 207 19.28 -6.36 -17.26
C ALA A 207 20.02 -7.64 -17.65
N ALA A 208 19.68 -8.21 -18.81
CA ALA A 208 20.25 -9.48 -19.31
C ALA A 208 21.76 -9.38 -19.58
N GLU A 209 22.23 -8.27 -20.16
CA GLU A 209 23.66 -8.02 -20.43
C GLU A 209 24.57 -8.07 -19.18
N LYS A 210 23.98 -7.86 -17.99
CA LYS A 210 24.67 -7.91 -16.69
C LYS A 210 24.48 -9.25 -15.98
N GLN A 211 23.71 -10.16 -16.57
CA GLN A 211 23.46 -11.53 -16.09
C GLN A 211 24.34 -12.55 -16.81
N ASP A 212 24.89 -12.21 -17.97
CA ASP A 212 25.86 -13.06 -18.65
C ASP A 212 27.08 -13.24 -17.76
N LYS A 213 27.47 -14.50 -17.53
CA LYS A 213 28.77 -14.82 -16.93
C LYS A 213 29.83 -14.27 -17.87
N ARG A 214 30.31 -13.04 -17.62
CA ARG A 214 31.57 -12.61 -18.21
C ARG A 214 32.59 -13.68 -17.83
N ASP A 215 33.32 -14.18 -18.83
CA ASP A 215 34.66 -14.75 -18.66
C ASP A 215 35.54 -13.68 -18.01
N SER A 216 35.29 -13.44 -16.72
CA SER A 216 36.20 -12.73 -15.86
C SER A 216 37.18 -13.79 -15.43
N THR A 217 38.40 -13.65 -15.91
CA THR A 217 39.63 -14.31 -15.43
C THR A 217 39.96 -13.97 -13.97
N ASN A 218 38.94 -13.76 -13.13
CA ASN A 218 39.01 -13.52 -11.69
C ASN A 218 37.68 -13.83 -10.96
N SER A 219 36.93 -14.84 -11.42
CA SER A 219 35.75 -15.31 -10.66
C SER A 219 36.18 -16.22 -9.53
N SER A 220 35.96 -15.74 -8.30
CA SER A 220 36.14 -16.48 -7.06
C SER A 220 35.44 -17.85 -7.11
N TRP A 221 36.28 -18.87 -7.08
CA TRP A 221 36.11 -20.32 -6.96
C TRP A 221 35.08 -20.88 -5.94
N PHE A 222 34.26 -20.07 -5.26
CA PHE A 222 33.41 -20.55 -4.16
C PHE A 222 31.95 -20.90 -4.51
N GLY A 223 31.57 -20.87 -5.79
CA GLY A 223 30.22 -21.30 -6.24
C GLY A 223 30.19 -22.57 -7.11
N GLY A 224 31.34 -23.06 -7.57
CA GLY A 224 31.43 -23.93 -8.74
C GLY A 224 31.32 -25.45 -8.53
N LEU A 225 31.21 -25.95 -7.29
CA LEU A 225 31.24 -27.41 -7.06
C LEU A 225 29.93 -28.03 -6.58
N LEU A 226 28.87 -27.25 -6.35
CA LEU A 226 27.54 -27.76 -5.93
C LEU A 226 26.35 -26.95 -6.49
N ALA A 227 26.57 -26.06 -7.46
CA ALA A 227 25.48 -25.31 -8.08
C ALA A 227 25.00 -26.02 -9.35
N GLY A 228 23.79 -26.57 -9.30
CA GLY A 228 23.06 -26.99 -10.49
C GLY A 228 23.00 -25.87 -11.53
N ASP A 229 22.99 -26.31 -12.78
CA ASP A 229 23.06 -25.58 -14.04
C ASP A 229 22.19 -24.30 -14.10
N SER A 230 22.71 -23.18 -13.59
CA SER A 230 22.17 -21.84 -13.88
C SER A 230 23.23 -21.05 -14.64
N SER A 231 22.94 -20.77 -15.91
CA SER A 231 23.75 -19.96 -16.82
C SER A 231 23.84 -18.49 -16.42
N VAL A 232 22.98 -18.03 -15.51
CA VAL A 232 22.80 -16.63 -15.09
C VAL A 232 23.57 -16.30 -13.81
N ASP A 233 24.25 -15.16 -13.81
CA ASP A 233 24.90 -14.58 -12.63
C ASP A 233 23.87 -14.11 -11.59
N HIS A 234 24.04 -14.56 -10.34
CA HIS A 234 23.15 -14.25 -9.23
C HIS A 234 23.93 -14.20 -7.92
N LEU A 235 23.53 -13.30 -7.03
CA LEU A 235 24.14 -13.13 -5.71
C LEU A 235 23.24 -13.71 -4.61
N GLU A 236 23.77 -14.57 -3.76
CA GLU A 236 23.11 -14.99 -2.52
C GLU A 236 23.43 -13.99 -1.39
N LEU A 237 22.40 -13.39 -0.78
CA LEU A 237 22.59 -12.47 0.33
C LEU A 237 22.97 -13.22 1.62
N LYS A 238 24.05 -12.77 2.23
CA LYS A 238 24.46 -13.18 3.57
C LYS A 238 23.74 -12.35 4.63
N VAL A 239 23.83 -12.76 5.88
CA VAL A 239 23.26 -12.03 7.01
C VAL A 239 24.40 -11.60 7.92
N ASP A 240 24.43 -10.33 8.30
CA ASP A 240 25.47 -9.76 9.17
C ASP A 240 25.43 -10.36 10.59
N SER A 241 24.24 -10.71 11.06
CA SER A 241 24.05 -11.41 12.34
C SER A 241 23.64 -12.87 12.13
N LYS A 242 24.11 -13.75 13.02
CA LYS A 242 23.68 -15.16 12.99
C LYS A 242 22.17 -15.24 13.20
N LEU A 243 21.50 -16.00 12.35
CA LEU A 243 20.10 -16.36 12.53
C LEU A 243 19.98 -17.41 13.64
N ASN A 244 18.85 -17.39 14.34
CA ASN A 244 18.54 -18.39 15.35
C ASN A 244 18.33 -19.77 14.71
N ARG A 245 18.44 -20.85 15.50
CA ARG A 245 18.24 -22.22 14.99
C ARG A 245 16.83 -22.37 14.40
N GLY A 246 16.76 -22.70 13.10
CA GLY A 246 15.49 -22.85 12.36
C GLY A 246 14.85 -21.53 11.93
N GLU A 247 15.46 -20.38 12.22
CA GLU A 247 15.01 -19.09 11.72
C GLU A 247 15.35 -18.95 10.23
N LYS A 248 14.33 -18.63 9.44
CA LYS A 248 14.44 -18.37 8.01
C LYS A 248 13.70 -17.09 7.61
N PHE A 249 14.08 -16.47 6.49
CA PHE A 249 13.32 -15.37 5.92
C PHE A 249 11.99 -15.88 5.35
N THR A 250 10.92 -15.12 5.59
CA THR A 250 9.54 -15.47 5.22
C THR A 250 8.90 -14.45 4.30
N SER A 251 9.37 -13.20 4.29
CA SER A 251 8.91 -12.21 3.33
C SER A 251 9.99 -11.18 3.01
N ILE A 252 9.92 -10.66 1.78
CA ILE A 252 10.75 -9.55 1.30
C ILE A 252 9.87 -8.43 0.72
N SER A 253 10.35 -7.19 0.76
CA SER A 253 9.67 -6.04 0.16
C SER A 253 10.69 -4.98 -0.25
N ALA A 254 10.69 -4.59 -1.52
CA ALA A 254 11.65 -3.64 -2.09
C ALA A 254 11.00 -2.27 -2.30
N GLY A 255 11.74 -1.23 -1.93
CA GLY A 255 11.49 0.14 -2.37
C GLY A 255 12.45 0.52 -3.48
N ARG A 256 12.63 1.83 -3.71
CA ARG A 256 13.51 2.34 -4.77
C ARG A 256 14.96 1.93 -4.58
N ASP A 257 15.48 2.20 -3.38
CA ASP A 257 16.91 2.08 -3.05
C ASP A 257 17.17 1.20 -1.81
N HIS A 258 16.15 0.49 -1.31
CA HIS A 258 16.29 -0.37 -0.13
C HIS A 258 15.37 -1.59 -0.24
N LEU A 259 15.74 -2.65 0.46
CA LEU A 259 14.94 -3.86 0.62
C LEU A 259 14.75 -4.12 2.11
N LEU A 260 13.53 -4.50 2.51
CA LEU A 260 13.24 -5.03 3.83
C LEU A 260 13.00 -6.54 3.74
N ALA A 261 13.50 -7.27 4.73
CA ALA A 261 13.29 -8.70 4.87
C ALA A 261 12.82 -9.04 6.30
N LEU A 262 11.83 -9.93 6.41
CA LEU A 262 11.26 -10.40 7.67
C LEU A 262 11.57 -11.87 7.88
N THR A 263 11.93 -12.24 9.09
CA THR A 263 12.15 -13.63 9.47
C THR A 263 10.92 -14.25 10.13
N SER A 264 10.87 -15.59 10.11
CA SER A 264 9.90 -16.42 10.84
C SER A 264 9.79 -16.14 12.35
N GLN A 265 10.84 -15.60 12.97
CA GLN A 265 10.85 -15.20 14.38
C GLN A 265 10.40 -13.76 14.62
N GLY A 266 10.13 -13.01 13.55
CA GLY A 266 9.71 -11.61 13.60
C GLY A 266 10.86 -10.61 13.72
N ARG A 267 12.08 -10.98 13.30
CA ARG A 267 13.21 -10.06 13.17
C ARG A 267 13.17 -9.39 11.80
N THR A 268 13.51 -8.10 11.76
CA THR A 268 13.49 -7.30 10.53
C THR A 268 14.89 -6.87 10.13
N PHE A 269 15.19 -7.07 8.86
CA PHE A 269 16.46 -6.72 8.24
C PHE A 269 16.24 -5.72 7.11
N ALA A 270 17.23 -4.88 6.85
CA ALA A 270 17.27 -4.04 5.67
C ALA A 270 18.57 -4.26 4.87
N LEU A 271 18.48 -4.08 3.56
CA LEU A 271 19.58 -4.09 2.63
C LEU A 271 19.61 -2.75 1.86
N PRO A 272 20.73 -2.02 1.87
CA PRO A 272 20.92 -0.87 1.01
C PRO A 272 21.15 -1.32 -0.45
N VAL A 273 20.34 -0.82 -1.38
CA VAL A 273 20.48 -1.15 -2.80
C VAL A 273 21.48 -0.21 -3.48
N SER A 274 21.49 1.07 -3.11
CA SER A 274 22.38 2.09 -3.67
C SER A 274 22.97 2.99 -2.59
N LEU A 275 23.86 3.92 -2.95
CA LEU A 275 24.33 4.97 -2.04
C LEU A 275 23.21 5.91 -1.57
N SER A 276 22.11 5.99 -2.32
CA SER A 276 20.92 6.77 -1.98
C SER A 276 19.98 6.05 -1.01
N ALA A 277 20.30 4.80 -0.62
CA ALA A 277 19.47 3.93 0.21
C ALA A 277 19.06 4.52 1.55
N ASN A 278 19.79 5.51 2.08
CA ASN A 278 19.46 6.15 3.36
C ASN A 278 19.19 7.64 3.26
N THR A 279 18.96 8.18 2.06
CA THR A 279 18.72 9.61 1.82
C THR A 279 17.66 10.20 2.76
N TYR A 280 16.61 9.43 3.04
CA TYR A 280 15.49 9.81 3.91
C TYR A 280 15.49 9.03 5.24
N GLY A 281 16.54 8.25 5.51
CA GLY A 281 16.62 7.41 6.70
C GLY A 281 15.84 6.10 6.61
N GLN A 282 15.44 5.67 5.42
CA GLN A 282 14.59 4.50 5.20
C GLN A 282 15.23 3.16 5.60
N LEU A 283 16.54 3.08 5.89
CA LEU A 283 17.15 1.85 6.42
C LEU A 283 16.87 1.63 7.92
N GLY A 284 16.55 2.68 8.67
CA GLY A 284 16.41 2.62 10.13
C GLY A 284 17.74 2.48 10.88
N PHE A 285 18.88 2.49 10.18
CA PHE A 285 20.24 2.58 10.69
C PHE A 285 21.10 3.42 9.73
N ARG A 286 22.31 3.82 10.15
CA ARG A 286 23.21 4.69 9.36
C ARG A 286 24.54 4.06 9.01
N LYS A 287 25.06 3.23 9.92
CA LYS A 287 26.38 2.62 9.84
C LYS A 287 26.25 1.16 9.46
N PHE A 288 26.98 0.75 8.44
CA PHE A 288 27.06 -0.64 7.99
C PHE A 288 28.38 -0.87 7.24
N THR A 289 28.63 -2.09 6.78
CA THR A 289 29.87 -2.43 6.07
C THR A 289 29.58 -2.91 4.67
N LEU A 290 30.36 -2.44 3.68
CA LEU A 290 30.29 -2.90 2.29
C LEU A 290 31.54 -3.69 1.90
N PRO A 291 31.45 -4.62 0.94
CA PRO A 291 32.64 -5.23 0.35
C PRO A 291 33.48 -4.17 -0.37
N ASP A 292 34.80 -4.23 -0.22
CA ASP A 292 35.71 -3.39 -1.01
C ASP A 292 35.80 -3.92 -2.45
N ALA A 293 35.15 -3.21 -3.38
CA ALA A 293 35.17 -3.56 -4.79
C ALA A 293 36.55 -3.38 -5.46
N THR A 294 37.50 -2.68 -4.81
CA THR A 294 38.84 -2.41 -5.35
C THR A 294 39.91 -3.40 -4.87
N ALA A 295 39.56 -4.32 -3.98
CA ALA A 295 40.50 -5.25 -3.40
C ALA A 295 40.99 -6.31 -4.40
N GLU A 296 42.31 -6.40 -4.59
CA GLU A 296 42.96 -7.32 -5.54
C GLU A 296 42.96 -8.80 -5.07
N ASN A 297 42.70 -9.07 -3.78
CA ASN A 297 42.78 -10.43 -3.23
C ASN A 297 41.38 -11.06 -3.01
N PRO A 298 41.02 -12.13 -3.75
CA PRO A 298 39.69 -12.75 -3.69
C PRO A 298 39.43 -13.60 -2.43
N SER A 299 40.44 -13.85 -1.60
CA SER A 299 40.35 -14.79 -0.46
C SER A 299 39.68 -14.19 0.78
N VAL A 300 39.85 -12.88 0.99
CA VAL A 300 39.20 -12.11 2.06
C VAL A 300 38.92 -10.73 1.47
N VAL A 301 37.70 -10.50 0.99
CA VAL A 301 37.29 -9.17 0.53
C VAL A 301 37.24 -8.27 1.77
N PRO A 302 38.13 -7.28 1.91
CA PRO A 302 38.10 -6.37 3.05
C PRO A 302 36.77 -5.61 3.05
N ARG A 303 36.25 -5.31 4.24
CA ARG A 303 34.98 -4.60 4.37
C ARG A 303 35.22 -3.17 4.80
N ILE A 304 34.62 -2.23 4.07
CA ILE A 304 34.74 -0.80 4.34
C ILE A 304 33.53 -0.38 5.19
N PRO A 305 33.75 0.22 6.38
CA PRO A 305 32.67 0.83 7.14
C PRO A 305 32.17 2.08 6.41
N ILE A 306 30.87 2.12 6.13
CA ILE A 306 30.20 3.25 5.48
C ILE A 306 29.13 3.78 6.42
N GLU A 307 29.03 5.10 6.47
CA GLU A 307 27.97 5.82 7.16
C GLU A 307 27.16 6.64 6.14
N LEU A 308 25.92 6.22 5.90
CA LEU A 308 24.97 6.99 5.09
C LEU A 308 24.11 7.84 6.02
N THR A 309 24.41 9.14 6.11
CA THR A 309 23.64 10.07 6.95
C THR A 309 22.42 10.59 6.17
N PRO A 310 21.20 10.48 6.72
CA PRO A 310 20.01 11.05 6.10
C PRO A 310 20.10 12.56 5.95
N ARG A 311 19.57 13.11 4.85
CA ARG A 311 19.65 14.56 4.53
C ARG A 311 19.11 15.45 5.65
N VAL A 312 18.01 15.03 6.28
CA VAL A 312 17.37 15.77 7.39
C VAL A 312 18.28 15.92 8.62
N LEU A 313 19.29 15.06 8.76
CA LEU A 313 20.27 15.13 9.84
C LEU A 313 21.55 15.86 9.44
N GLU A 314 21.89 15.83 8.14
CA GLU A 314 23.01 16.60 7.60
C GLU A 314 22.70 18.10 7.62
N ASP A 315 21.50 18.49 7.19
CA ASP A 315 21.02 19.88 7.28
C ASP A 315 19.56 19.94 7.75
N PRO A 316 19.32 20.00 9.08
CA PRO A 316 17.99 20.13 9.67
C PRO A 316 17.24 21.42 9.25
N HIS A 317 17.96 22.42 8.73
CA HIS A 317 17.43 23.74 8.39
C HIS A 317 17.42 24.01 6.88
N ALA A 318 17.62 22.98 6.04
CA ALA A 318 17.69 23.13 4.59
C ALA A 318 16.50 23.90 3.98
N LEU A 319 15.32 23.82 4.60
CA LEU A 319 14.09 24.49 4.17
C LEU A 319 13.81 25.82 4.89
N ALA A 320 14.56 26.15 5.94
CA ALA A 320 14.30 27.30 6.80
C ALA A 320 14.83 28.62 6.23
N THR A 321 15.66 28.59 5.17
CA THR A 321 16.21 29.81 4.55
C THR A 321 16.21 29.73 3.01
N PRO A 322 15.79 30.81 2.30
CA PRO A 322 15.85 30.89 0.83
C PRO A 322 17.27 30.93 0.24
N PHE A 323 18.30 31.09 1.08
CA PHE A 323 19.68 31.19 0.63
C PHE A 323 20.23 29.80 0.32
N VAL A 324 20.69 29.61 -0.91
CA VAL A 324 21.43 28.42 -1.35
C VAL A 324 22.67 28.29 -0.49
N ARG A 325 22.63 27.42 0.52
CA ARG A 325 23.83 26.98 1.22
C ARG A 325 24.56 26.04 0.28
N THR A 326 25.86 26.27 0.08
CA THR A 326 26.73 25.35 -0.66
C THR A 326 26.78 24.03 0.11
N GLY A 327 25.91 23.09 -0.26
CA GLY A 327 25.87 21.77 0.33
C GLY A 327 27.22 21.09 0.12
N LYS A 328 27.83 20.59 1.20
CA LYS A 328 28.89 19.58 1.08
C LYS A 328 28.20 18.32 0.57
N THR A 329 28.19 18.12 -0.74
CA THR A 329 27.96 16.80 -1.29
C THR A 329 29.13 15.94 -0.86
N GLY A 330 28.91 15.09 0.16
CA GLY A 330 29.82 13.98 0.42
C GLY A 330 29.77 13.06 -0.80
N SER A 331 30.56 13.37 -1.83
CA SER A 331 30.74 12.49 -2.97
C SER A 331 31.49 11.28 -2.47
N SER A 332 30.76 10.24 -2.09
CA SER A 332 31.35 8.93 -1.84
C SER A 332 32.15 8.54 -3.09
N THR A 333 33.44 8.26 -2.92
CA THR A 333 34.31 7.75 -4.00
C THR A 333 34.04 6.28 -4.31
N TYR A 334 33.02 5.69 -3.68
CA TYR A 334 32.64 4.29 -3.84
C TYR A 334 31.98 4.06 -5.20
N VAL A 335 32.59 3.20 -6.02
CA VAL A 335 32.06 2.77 -7.31
C VAL A 335 31.00 1.70 -7.07
N ASP A 336 29.80 1.85 -7.64
CA ASP A 336 28.73 0.85 -7.55
C ASP A 336 29.06 -0.34 -8.45
N PRO A 337 29.38 -1.53 -7.90
CA PRO A 337 29.71 -2.72 -8.69
C PRO A 337 28.45 -3.46 -9.20
N GLY A 338 27.28 -2.83 -9.16
CA GLY A 338 26.02 -3.42 -9.62
C GLY A 338 25.41 -4.32 -8.55
N ILE A 339 25.17 -5.60 -8.86
CA ILE A 339 24.52 -6.52 -7.91
C ILE A 339 25.37 -6.75 -6.65
N GLY A 340 26.69 -6.62 -6.75
CA GLY A 340 27.64 -6.79 -5.66
C GLY A 340 27.77 -5.59 -4.71
N PHE A 341 26.97 -4.52 -4.88
CA PHE A 341 27.07 -3.31 -4.05
C PHE A 341 27.00 -3.63 -2.56
N CYS A 342 26.04 -4.48 -2.19
CA CYS A 342 25.87 -4.96 -0.84
C CYS A 342 25.47 -6.43 -0.86
N ASP A 343 26.26 -7.26 -0.18
CA ASP A 343 26.09 -8.71 -0.10
C ASP A 343 25.47 -9.17 1.22
N MET A 344 25.07 -8.24 2.11
CA MET A 344 24.61 -8.53 3.46
C MET A 344 23.31 -7.85 3.85
N LEU A 345 22.44 -8.61 4.50
CA LEU A 345 21.27 -8.11 5.21
C LEU A 345 21.66 -7.69 6.65
N PHE A 346 21.29 -6.46 7.01
CA PHE A 346 21.57 -5.88 8.34
C PHE A 346 20.30 -5.83 9.18
N GLU A 347 20.37 -6.28 10.41
CA GLU A 347 19.24 -6.20 11.33
C GLU A 347 18.98 -4.75 11.75
N ILE A 348 17.71 -4.33 11.76
CA ILE A 348 17.33 -2.99 12.19
C ILE A 348 17.41 -2.91 13.73
N PRO A 349 18.38 -2.17 14.32
CA PRO A 349 18.66 -2.29 15.75
C PRO A 349 17.51 -1.82 16.65
N SER A 350 16.78 -0.79 16.23
CA SER A 350 15.65 -0.20 16.97
C SER A 350 14.40 -1.09 17.01
N LEU A 351 14.35 -2.15 16.20
CA LEU A 351 13.25 -3.11 16.17
C LEU A 351 13.55 -4.38 16.97
N ARG A 352 14.76 -4.52 17.53
CA ARG A 352 15.15 -5.69 18.32
C ARG A 352 14.22 -5.89 19.52
N GLY A 353 13.79 -7.14 19.73
CA GLY A 353 12.87 -7.51 20.81
C GLY A 353 11.39 -7.29 20.50
N LEU A 354 11.04 -6.63 19.38
CA LEU A 354 9.66 -6.54 18.92
C LEU A 354 9.31 -7.71 18.00
N LYS A 355 8.13 -8.29 18.18
CA LYS A 355 7.66 -9.42 17.38
C LYS A 355 6.96 -8.88 16.13
N ILE A 356 7.72 -8.68 15.05
CA ILE A 356 7.19 -8.15 13.78
C ILE A 356 6.49 -9.26 13.00
N VAL A 357 5.35 -8.93 12.38
CA VAL A 357 4.55 -9.87 11.58
C VAL A 357 4.36 -9.40 10.14
N GLN A 358 4.69 -8.14 9.83
CA GLN A 358 4.67 -7.60 8.48
C GLN A 358 5.73 -6.50 8.36
N ALA A 359 6.52 -6.51 7.29
CA ALA A 359 7.48 -5.46 6.95
C ALA A 359 7.32 -5.10 5.48
N LEU A 360 7.12 -3.81 5.19
CA LEU A 360 6.85 -3.31 3.83
C LEU A 360 7.72 -2.10 3.54
N ALA A 361 8.32 -2.10 2.35
CA ALA A 361 9.00 -0.95 1.79
C ALA A 361 8.02 -0.19 0.87
N GLY A 362 7.81 1.10 1.14
CA GLY A 362 7.30 2.03 0.15
C GLY A 362 8.44 2.48 -0.78
N ASP A 363 8.20 3.48 -1.63
CA ASP A 363 9.23 3.93 -2.57
C ASP A 363 10.48 4.48 -1.84
N ARG A 364 10.29 5.34 -0.83
CA ARG A 364 11.36 5.94 0.01
C ARG A 364 11.10 5.81 1.51
N CYS A 365 10.22 4.89 1.90
CA CYS A 365 9.74 4.74 3.27
C CYS A 365 9.70 3.26 3.65
N SER A 366 9.60 3.00 4.95
CA SER A 366 9.54 1.66 5.50
C SER A 366 8.49 1.60 6.61
N TYR A 367 7.80 0.47 6.68
CA TYR A 367 6.72 0.23 7.64
C TYR A 367 6.88 -1.16 8.24
N VAL A 368 6.59 -1.30 9.53
CA VAL A 368 6.44 -2.60 10.19
C VAL A 368 5.18 -2.65 11.04
N ARG A 369 4.56 -3.83 11.08
CA ARG A 369 3.45 -4.15 11.95
C ARG A 369 3.88 -5.19 12.97
N THR A 370 3.63 -4.89 14.23
CA THR A 370 3.87 -5.79 15.36
C THR A 370 2.74 -6.81 15.51
N GLN A 371 2.97 -7.92 16.21
CA GLN A 371 1.95 -8.93 16.49
C GLN A 371 0.75 -8.35 17.28
N GLU A 372 1.00 -7.35 18.13
CA GLU A 372 -0.05 -6.63 18.86
C GLU A 372 -0.89 -5.71 17.96
N GLY A 373 -0.47 -5.47 16.72
CA GLY A 373 -1.17 -4.60 15.76
C GLY A 373 -0.81 -3.12 15.86
N ARG A 374 0.32 -2.79 16.51
CA ARG A 374 0.95 -1.46 16.39
C ARG A 374 1.73 -1.35 15.09
N VAL A 375 1.81 -0.14 14.56
CA VAL A 375 2.51 0.18 13.31
C VAL A 375 3.65 1.15 13.61
N LEU A 376 4.84 0.86 13.10
CA LEU A 376 5.97 1.78 13.10
C LEU A 376 6.33 2.15 11.66
N ALA A 377 6.61 3.42 11.40
CA ALA A 377 6.95 3.95 10.09
C ALA A 377 8.19 4.87 10.17
N TRP A 378 9.00 4.89 9.11
CA TRP A 378 10.16 5.77 8.95
C TRP A 378 10.53 5.94 7.47
N GLY A 379 11.41 6.88 7.17
CA GLY A 379 11.80 7.29 5.82
C GLY A 379 11.21 8.64 5.41
N ALA A 380 10.92 8.81 4.12
CA ALA A 380 10.38 10.06 3.59
C ALA A 380 8.97 10.37 4.10
N ASN A 381 8.67 11.66 4.28
CA ASN A 381 7.40 12.16 4.79
C ASN A 381 6.94 13.45 4.10
N SER A 382 7.53 13.82 2.96
CA SER A 382 7.21 15.05 2.22
C SER A 382 5.73 15.16 1.81
N PHE A 383 5.02 14.04 1.68
CA PHE A 383 3.58 14.00 1.37
C PHE A 383 2.74 13.50 2.55
N GLY A 384 3.33 13.35 3.74
CA GLY A 384 2.67 12.80 4.91
C GLY A 384 2.48 11.27 4.87
N GLN A 385 3.22 10.56 4.01
CA GLN A 385 3.02 9.13 3.78
C GLN A 385 3.26 8.26 5.01
N LEU A 386 4.03 8.74 6.01
CA LEU A 386 4.25 8.00 7.25
C LEU A 386 3.03 7.99 8.19
N GLY A 387 2.03 8.85 7.96
CA GLY A 387 0.82 8.86 8.79
C GLY A 387 1.00 9.44 10.20
N LEU A 388 2.06 10.20 10.45
CA LEU A 388 2.40 10.73 11.80
C LEU A 388 1.56 11.96 12.22
N GLY A 389 0.64 12.41 11.38
CA GLY A 389 -0.22 13.57 11.60
C GLY A 389 0.46 14.91 11.33
N ALA A 390 -0.30 16.00 11.52
CA ALA A 390 0.17 17.38 11.30
C ALA A 390 1.35 17.79 12.21
N THR A 391 1.65 16.99 13.25
CA THR A 391 2.75 17.21 14.18
C THR A 391 4.13 16.87 13.60
N ALA A 392 4.20 16.10 12.51
CA ALA A 392 5.45 15.78 11.83
C ALA A 392 5.64 16.71 10.61
N VAL A 393 6.10 17.93 10.87
CA VAL A 393 6.48 18.92 9.83
C VAL A 393 7.78 18.51 9.11
N THR A 394 8.42 17.43 9.56
CA THR A 394 9.69 16.95 9.02
C THR A 394 9.49 16.18 7.71
N GLU A 395 10.32 16.49 6.70
CA GLU A 395 10.33 15.81 5.40
C GLU A 395 10.77 14.35 5.46
N ALA A 396 11.45 13.93 6.53
CA ALA A 396 11.83 12.56 6.73
C ALA A 396 12.01 12.23 8.22
N VAL A 397 11.82 10.97 8.57
CA VAL A 397 12.01 10.44 9.92
C VAL A 397 12.95 9.25 9.82
N SER A 398 14.14 9.33 10.42
CA SER A 398 15.18 8.30 10.26
C SER A 398 15.12 7.15 11.26
N ILE A 399 14.16 7.18 12.18
CA ILE A 399 14.01 6.20 13.26
C ILE A 399 12.58 5.66 13.22
N PRO A 400 12.37 4.33 13.32
CA PRO A 400 11.03 3.75 13.41
C PRO A 400 10.18 4.45 14.48
N THR A 401 9.11 5.11 14.03
CA THR A 401 8.23 5.92 14.88
C THR A 401 6.81 5.40 14.80
N GLU A 402 6.11 5.36 15.94
CA GLU A 402 4.77 4.78 16.02
C GLU A 402 3.71 5.65 15.32
N VAL A 403 2.93 5.00 14.45
CA VAL A 403 1.77 5.60 13.79
C VAL A 403 0.55 5.40 14.69
N ILE A 404 0.07 6.48 15.28
CA ILE A 404 -1.02 6.43 16.27
C ILE A 404 -2.38 6.41 15.56
N LEU A 405 -2.78 5.24 15.06
CA LEU A 405 -4.04 5.03 14.32
C LEU A 405 -5.29 5.31 15.16
N SER A 406 -5.21 5.15 16.48
CA SER A 406 -6.31 5.41 17.41
C SER A 406 -6.77 6.87 17.46
N ARG A 407 -5.95 7.82 16.98
CA ARG A 407 -6.34 9.25 16.86
C ARG A 407 -7.53 9.49 15.93
N ASN A 408 -7.86 8.54 15.06
CA ASN A 408 -9.02 8.62 14.17
C ASN A 408 -10.36 8.29 14.84
N TYR A 409 -10.35 7.91 16.11
CA TYR A 409 -11.50 7.37 16.82
C TYR A 409 -11.73 8.10 18.14
N SER A 410 -12.94 7.99 18.68
CA SER A 410 -13.27 8.53 20.00
C SER A 410 -12.45 7.85 21.10
N GLY A 411 -12.17 8.61 22.16
CA GLY A 411 -11.42 8.11 23.31
C GLY A 411 -12.05 6.83 23.90
N GLY A 412 -11.21 5.83 24.16
CA GLY A 412 -11.63 4.51 24.66
C GLY A 412 -11.83 3.44 23.58
N SER A 413 -11.70 3.79 22.29
CA SER A 413 -11.72 2.80 21.21
C SER A 413 -10.45 1.97 21.19
N ASN A 414 -10.57 0.64 21.15
CA ASN A 414 -9.46 -0.26 20.90
C ASN A 414 -9.30 -0.42 19.39
N VAL A 415 -8.14 -0.01 18.87
CA VAL A 415 -7.83 -0.01 17.44
C VAL A 415 -6.61 -0.88 17.22
N ARG A 416 -6.77 -1.91 16.39
CA ARG A 416 -5.71 -2.88 16.08
C ARG A 416 -5.49 -2.95 14.58
N CYS A 417 -4.26 -2.73 14.12
CA CYS A 417 -3.92 -2.95 12.72
C CYS A 417 -3.81 -4.44 12.42
N THR A 418 -4.60 -4.90 11.45
CA THR A 418 -4.64 -6.30 10.99
C THR A 418 -3.77 -6.52 9.75
N GLY A 419 -3.58 -5.49 8.92
CA GLY A 419 -2.68 -5.54 7.78
C GLY A 419 -2.37 -4.15 7.23
N MET A 420 -1.32 -4.09 6.42
CA MET A 420 -0.86 -2.87 5.76
C MET A 420 -0.62 -3.12 4.28
N ALA A 421 -0.67 -2.05 3.48
CA ALA A 421 -0.18 -2.03 2.10
C ALA A 421 0.42 -0.66 1.79
N THR A 422 1.48 -0.63 0.98
CA THR A 422 2.14 0.61 0.58
C THR A 422 2.66 0.46 -0.85
N GLY A 423 2.78 1.59 -1.53
CA GLY A 423 3.30 1.69 -2.89
C GLY A 423 3.44 3.16 -3.25
N GLY A 424 4.53 3.50 -3.95
CA GLY A 424 4.85 4.89 -4.25
C GLY A 424 4.91 5.74 -2.98
N ASP A 425 4.09 6.79 -2.96
CA ASP A 425 3.96 7.74 -1.85
C ASP A 425 2.63 7.57 -1.08
N LEU A 426 2.01 6.38 -1.13
CA LEU A 426 0.77 6.03 -0.42
C LEU A 426 0.99 4.90 0.59
N ALA A 427 0.25 4.96 1.70
CA ALA A 427 0.18 3.90 2.69
C ALA A 427 -1.27 3.67 3.14
N TYR A 428 -1.64 2.39 3.32
CA TYR A 428 -2.93 1.95 3.81
C TYR A 428 -2.77 1.07 5.04
N PHE A 429 -3.70 1.22 5.99
CA PHE A 429 -3.78 0.45 7.21
C PHE A 429 -5.19 -0.12 7.35
N MET A 430 -5.29 -1.45 7.34
CA MET A 430 -6.51 -2.17 7.68
C MET A 430 -6.59 -2.28 9.20
N VAL A 431 -7.68 -1.82 9.80
CA VAL A 431 -7.84 -1.76 11.24
C VAL A 431 -9.16 -2.37 11.70
N ASP A 432 -9.07 -3.19 12.75
CA ASP A 432 -10.23 -3.61 13.52
C ASP A 432 -10.44 -2.59 14.64
N VAL A 433 -11.69 -2.16 14.81
CA VAL A 433 -12.09 -1.12 15.74
C VAL A 433 -13.17 -1.66 16.66
N ILE A 434 -12.90 -1.61 17.96
CA ILE A 434 -13.86 -1.95 19.01
C ILE A 434 -14.05 -0.70 19.86
N ALA A 435 -15.12 0.05 19.58
CA ALA A 435 -15.49 1.23 20.34
C ALA A 435 -16.49 0.87 21.45
N PRO A 436 -16.41 1.50 22.64
CA PRO A 436 -17.34 1.23 23.73
C PRO A 436 -18.80 1.45 23.31
N GLY A 437 -19.64 0.43 23.43
CA GLY A 437 -21.08 0.51 23.10
C GLY A 437 -21.41 0.42 21.61
N ASN A 438 -20.42 0.26 20.73
CA ASN A 438 -20.63 0.08 19.29
C ASN A 438 -20.34 -1.36 18.87
N VAL A 439 -20.99 -1.80 17.79
CA VAL A 439 -20.66 -3.06 17.11
C VAL A 439 -19.22 -2.96 16.58
N PRO A 440 -18.38 -4.01 16.72
CA PRO A 440 -17.06 -4.03 16.12
C PRO A 440 -17.14 -3.67 14.64
N SER A 441 -16.22 -2.84 14.17
CA SER A 441 -16.15 -2.43 12.76
C SER A 441 -14.75 -2.64 12.20
N VAL A 442 -14.67 -2.74 10.88
CA VAL A 442 -13.40 -2.81 10.16
C VAL A 442 -13.31 -1.59 9.28
N ASP A 443 -12.21 -0.88 9.39
CA ASP A 443 -11.94 0.34 8.63
C ASP A 443 -10.62 0.22 7.87
N VAL A 444 -10.51 1.05 6.84
CA VAL A 444 -9.30 1.19 6.04
C VAL A 444 -8.88 2.64 6.12
N LEU A 445 -7.69 2.88 6.65
CA LEU A 445 -7.10 4.21 6.76
C LEU A 445 -6.04 4.38 5.67
N ALA A 446 -5.94 5.56 5.08
CA ALA A 446 -4.97 5.91 4.06
C ALA A 446 -4.23 7.22 4.41
N CYS A 447 -2.95 7.33 4.07
CA CYS A 447 -2.18 8.57 4.15
C CYS A 447 -1.18 8.69 3.00
N GLY A 448 -0.59 9.87 2.85
CA GLY A 448 0.37 10.17 1.79
C GLY A 448 -0.20 11.05 0.68
N MET A 449 0.27 10.82 -0.55
CA MET A 449 0.01 11.68 -1.70
C MET A 449 -1.36 11.41 -2.33
N GLY A 450 -2.34 12.27 -2.04
CA GLY A 450 -3.72 12.12 -2.52
C GLY A 450 -4.07 12.85 -3.80
N GLN A 451 -3.11 13.46 -4.51
CA GLN A 451 -3.41 14.39 -5.62
C GLN A 451 -4.20 13.73 -6.75
N TRP A 452 -4.07 12.40 -6.88
CA TRP A 452 -4.77 11.58 -7.88
C TRP A 452 -5.95 10.80 -7.32
N GLY A 453 -6.36 11.07 -6.08
CA GLY A 453 -7.49 10.40 -5.45
C GLY A 453 -7.16 9.05 -4.80
N GLY A 454 -5.88 8.66 -4.74
CA GLY A 454 -5.45 7.41 -4.12
C GLY A 454 -5.91 7.26 -2.66
N LEU A 455 -6.15 8.34 -1.91
CA LEU A 455 -6.64 8.25 -0.53
C LEU A 455 -8.06 7.68 -0.40
N GLY A 456 -8.88 7.72 -1.47
CA GLY A 456 -10.22 7.12 -1.47
C GLY A 456 -11.22 7.74 -0.49
N ASN A 457 -10.99 9.00 -0.07
CA ASN A 457 -11.83 9.75 0.85
C ASN A 457 -12.79 10.73 0.13
N GLY A 458 -12.87 10.65 -1.21
CA GLY A 458 -13.68 11.54 -2.05
C GLY A 458 -13.05 12.91 -2.32
N GLN A 459 -11.75 13.08 -2.06
CA GLN A 459 -11.04 14.35 -2.26
C GLN A 459 -9.71 14.14 -3.00
N PHE A 460 -9.26 15.17 -3.72
CA PHE A 460 -7.95 15.25 -4.37
C PHE A 460 -7.03 16.16 -3.55
N LEU A 461 -6.38 15.60 -2.53
CA LEU A 461 -5.52 16.35 -1.60
C LEU A 461 -4.05 16.14 -1.95
N GLN A 462 -3.26 17.21 -2.02
CA GLN A 462 -1.82 17.10 -2.36
C GLN A 462 -1.05 16.16 -1.41
N ALA A 463 -1.25 16.34 -0.10
CA ALA A 463 -0.60 15.58 0.94
C ALA A 463 -1.56 15.35 2.11
N GLN A 464 -1.50 14.17 2.72
CA GLN A 464 -2.34 13.79 3.85
C GLN A 464 -1.47 13.11 4.92
N GLY A 465 -1.04 13.89 5.91
CA GLY A 465 -0.17 13.41 6.99
C GLY A 465 -0.88 12.65 8.11
N ALA A 466 -2.16 12.94 8.36
CA ALA A 466 -2.97 12.16 9.30
C ALA A 466 -3.71 11.06 8.52
N PRO A 467 -3.69 9.78 8.94
CA PRO A 467 -4.43 8.73 8.26
C PRO A 467 -5.93 9.07 8.21
N VAL A 468 -6.57 8.92 7.05
CA VAL A 468 -8.00 9.22 6.82
C VAL A 468 -8.75 7.96 6.38
N LYS A 469 -10.04 7.86 6.72
CA LYS A 469 -10.85 6.71 6.31
C LYS A 469 -11.10 6.69 4.80
N VAL A 470 -10.92 5.52 4.19
CA VAL A 470 -11.37 5.22 2.82
C VAL A 470 -12.88 4.96 2.88
N LYS A 471 -13.67 5.97 2.52
CA LYS A 471 -15.10 6.07 2.90
C LYS A 471 -15.96 4.91 2.40
N SER A 472 -15.74 4.45 1.17
CA SER A 472 -16.61 3.47 0.53
C SER A 472 -16.25 2.00 0.82
N VAL A 473 -15.26 1.75 1.69
CA VAL A 473 -14.86 0.38 2.10
C VAL A 473 -14.70 0.25 3.62
N SER A 474 -14.88 1.35 4.36
CA SER A 474 -14.76 1.39 5.83
C SER A 474 -16.13 1.31 6.47
N GLY A 475 -16.25 0.56 7.58
CA GLY A 475 -17.50 0.44 8.33
C GLY A 475 -18.60 -0.32 7.59
N ILE A 476 -18.27 -1.05 6.52
CA ILE A 476 -19.24 -1.86 5.80
C ILE A 476 -19.54 -3.12 6.60
N THR A 477 -20.82 -3.48 6.65
CA THR A 477 -21.30 -4.71 7.28
C THR A 477 -22.11 -5.51 6.29
N GLU A 478 -22.01 -6.83 6.38
CA GLU A 478 -22.78 -7.79 5.59
C GLU A 478 -23.47 -8.78 6.53
N TYR A 479 -24.63 -9.27 6.12
CA TYR A 479 -25.33 -10.31 6.86
C TYR A 479 -24.75 -11.67 6.49
N ASN A 480 -24.17 -12.36 7.46
CA ASN A 480 -23.65 -13.71 7.28
C ASN A 480 -24.76 -14.72 7.61
N GLU A 481 -25.22 -15.47 6.61
CA GLU A 481 -26.29 -16.45 6.78
C GLU A 481 -25.89 -17.66 7.63
N ALA A 482 -24.64 -18.12 7.52
CA ALA A 482 -24.14 -19.29 8.26
C ALA A 482 -24.11 -19.03 9.78
N THR A 483 -23.76 -17.81 10.17
CA THR A 483 -23.76 -17.37 11.57
C THR A 483 -25.05 -16.66 11.99
N ARG A 484 -25.93 -16.36 11.03
CA ARG A 484 -27.17 -15.57 11.19
C ARG A 484 -26.94 -14.26 11.93
N SER A 485 -25.86 -13.56 11.59
CA SER A 485 -25.44 -12.33 12.27
C SER A 485 -24.89 -11.30 11.29
N ILE A 486 -25.07 -10.01 11.61
CA ILE A 486 -24.45 -8.91 10.87
C ILE A 486 -22.98 -8.85 11.29
N GLN A 487 -22.07 -8.95 10.33
CA GLN A 487 -20.63 -8.95 10.54
C GLN A 487 -19.96 -7.87 9.68
N PRO A 488 -18.82 -7.31 10.12
CA PRO A 488 -18.05 -6.39 9.29
C PRO A 488 -17.51 -7.10 8.04
N LEU A 489 -17.71 -6.47 6.87
CA LEU A 489 -17.12 -6.93 5.62
C LEU A 489 -15.64 -6.53 5.61
N LYS A 490 -14.76 -7.52 5.59
CA LYS A 490 -13.30 -7.31 5.63
C LYS A 490 -12.76 -7.05 4.22
N LEU A 491 -11.66 -6.30 4.16
CA LEU A 491 -10.79 -6.33 2.98
C LEU A 491 -9.94 -7.59 3.03
N ARG A 492 -9.89 -8.31 1.92
CA ARG A 492 -9.04 -9.47 1.70
C ARG A 492 -7.60 -9.05 1.42
N SER A 493 -7.42 -8.04 0.56
CA SER A 493 -6.11 -7.53 0.16
C SER A 493 -6.18 -6.12 -0.42
N ILE A 494 -5.05 -5.41 -0.35
CA ILE A 494 -4.82 -4.11 -0.99
C ILE A 494 -3.52 -4.23 -1.77
N SER A 495 -3.55 -3.90 -3.06
CA SER A 495 -2.34 -3.75 -3.87
C SER A 495 -2.19 -2.29 -4.30
N VAL A 496 -1.06 -1.70 -3.98
CA VAL A 496 -0.74 -0.30 -4.29
C VAL A 496 0.40 -0.28 -5.29
N SER A 497 0.27 0.56 -6.32
CA SER A 497 1.29 0.71 -7.34
C SER A 497 2.60 1.21 -6.72
N PRO A 498 3.76 0.61 -7.07
CA PRO A 498 5.06 1.10 -6.62
C PRO A 498 5.45 2.43 -7.29
N ALA A 499 4.73 2.87 -8.32
CA ALA A 499 5.08 4.09 -9.07
C ALA A 499 5.05 5.33 -8.16
N PRO A 500 6.15 6.08 -8.07
CA PRO A 500 6.22 7.31 -7.29
C PRO A 500 5.35 8.38 -7.93
N GLN A 501 4.65 9.14 -7.10
CA GLN A 501 3.73 10.22 -7.50
C GLN A 501 2.55 9.83 -8.40
N THR A 502 2.57 8.75 -9.18
CA THR A 502 1.48 8.31 -10.09
C THR A 502 0.81 7.02 -9.61
N SER A 503 0.72 6.83 -8.29
CA SER A 503 0.23 5.60 -7.70
C SER A 503 -1.30 5.42 -7.88
N HIS A 504 -1.70 4.20 -8.19
CA HIS A 504 -3.08 3.72 -8.15
C HIS A 504 -3.18 2.49 -7.23
N THR A 505 -4.41 2.15 -6.85
CA THR A 505 -4.67 1.10 -5.85
C THR A 505 -5.80 0.20 -6.30
N LEU A 506 -5.61 -1.11 -6.07
CA LEU A 506 -6.62 -2.15 -6.22
C LEU A 506 -6.98 -2.66 -4.82
N LEU A 507 -8.27 -2.72 -4.52
CA LEU A 507 -8.83 -3.22 -3.26
C LEU A 507 -9.64 -4.47 -3.56
N THR A 508 -9.47 -5.51 -2.75
CA THR A 508 -10.21 -6.77 -2.87
C THR A 508 -11.07 -6.97 -1.62
N LEU A 509 -12.39 -7.00 -1.78
CA LEU A 509 -13.35 -7.20 -0.70
C LEU A 509 -13.62 -8.69 -0.46
N ASP A 510 -13.78 -9.08 0.81
CA ASP A 510 -14.05 -10.47 1.19
C ASP A 510 -15.55 -10.81 1.13
N THR A 511 -16.17 -10.61 -0.04
CA THR A 511 -17.59 -10.89 -0.30
C THR A 511 -17.90 -12.39 -0.45
N GLY A 512 -16.88 -13.22 -0.69
CA GLY A 512 -17.04 -14.63 -1.02
C GLY A 512 -17.12 -15.60 0.16
N THR A 513 -16.82 -15.16 1.38
CA THR A 513 -16.79 -16.03 2.58
C THR A 513 -18.08 -16.02 3.39
N LEU A 514 -18.98 -15.07 3.15
CA LEU A 514 -20.19 -14.85 3.94
C LEU A 514 -21.48 -15.25 3.19
N GLY A 515 -21.40 -15.47 1.87
CA GLY A 515 -22.51 -15.85 1.00
C GLY A 515 -22.51 -17.33 0.60
N GLU A 516 -23.63 -18.00 0.93
CA GLU A 516 -24.12 -19.29 0.43
C GLU A 516 -23.41 -20.59 0.85
N ALA A 517 -24.10 -21.35 1.71
CA ALA A 517 -24.14 -22.80 1.57
C ALA A 517 -24.87 -23.14 0.25
N PRO A 518 -24.49 -24.20 -0.48
CA PRO A 518 -25.04 -24.50 -1.80
C PRO A 518 -26.56 -24.64 -1.74
N GLY A 519 -27.27 -23.61 -2.21
CA GLY A 519 -28.72 -23.62 -2.35
C GLY A 519 -29.15 -24.49 -3.52
N LYS A 520 -30.40 -24.97 -3.44
CA LYS A 520 -31.08 -25.85 -4.42
C LYS A 520 -31.27 -25.21 -5.82
N TYR A 521 -30.82 -23.96 -6.01
CA TYR A 521 -30.98 -23.14 -7.23
C TYR A 521 -29.63 -22.65 -7.79
N GLY A 522 -28.64 -23.54 -7.86
CA GLY A 522 -27.37 -23.26 -8.52
C GLY A 522 -26.42 -22.41 -7.67
N ALA A 523 -25.13 -22.77 -7.69
CA ALA A 523 -24.11 -22.04 -6.96
C ALA A 523 -23.98 -20.61 -7.49
N HIS A 524 -24.26 -19.59 -6.67
CA HIS A 524 -23.72 -18.27 -6.96
C HIS A 524 -22.19 -18.35 -6.84
N PRO A 525 -21.42 -17.78 -7.79
CA PRO A 525 -19.97 -17.85 -7.73
C PRO A 525 -19.47 -17.10 -6.48
N THR A 526 -18.96 -17.85 -5.51
CA THR A 526 -18.22 -17.31 -4.36
C THR A 526 -17.01 -16.56 -4.90
N GLY A 527 -17.00 -15.23 -4.81
CA GLY A 527 -15.93 -14.42 -5.37
C GLY A 527 -15.69 -13.14 -4.58
N HIS A 528 -14.49 -12.59 -4.75
CA HIS A 528 -14.05 -11.38 -4.07
C HIS A 528 -14.16 -10.17 -5.00
N ASP A 529 -14.97 -9.18 -4.64
CA ASP A 529 -15.16 -7.96 -5.45
C ASP A 529 -13.86 -7.13 -5.53
N VAL A 530 -13.52 -6.67 -6.75
CA VAL A 530 -12.36 -5.77 -6.98
C VAL A 530 -12.81 -4.34 -7.18
N LEU A 531 -12.23 -3.43 -6.41
CA LEU A 531 -12.37 -1.98 -6.54
C LEU A 531 -11.03 -1.34 -6.91
N VAL A 532 -11.10 -0.21 -7.61
CA VAL A 532 -9.96 0.57 -8.11
C VAL A 532 -10.11 2.04 -7.76
N LEU A 533 -8.99 2.70 -7.48
CA LEU A 533 -8.91 4.15 -7.24
C LEU A 533 -7.50 4.69 -7.54
N GLY A 534 -7.39 6.02 -7.65
CA GLY A 534 -6.12 6.71 -7.84
C GLY A 534 -5.88 7.16 -9.29
N TYR A 535 -4.60 7.19 -9.66
CA TYR A 535 -4.14 7.65 -10.96
C TYR A 535 -4.61 6.75 -12.11
N ASN A 536 -5.01 7.34 -13.25
CA ASN A 536 -5.61 6.60 -14.37
C ASN A 536 -5.21 7.11 -15.77
N ALA A 537 -4.15 7.89 -15.91
CA ALA A 537 -3.83 8.53 -17.19
C ALA A 537 -3.57 7.54 -18.35
N ASP A 538 -3.09 6.33 -18.06
CA ASP A 538 -2.83 5.27 -19.04
C ASP A 538 -3.87 4.14 -18.98
N GLY A 539 -4.95 4.30 -18.21
CA GLY A 539 -6.01 3.29 -18.05
C GLY A 539 -5.76 2.27 -16.94
N GLN A 540 -4.93 2.62 -15.94
CA GLN A 540 -4.54 1.77 -14.79
C GLN A 540 -5.71 1.20 -14.00
N LEU A 541 -6.87 1.87 -14.02
CA LEU A 541 -8.07 1.45 -13.29
C LEU A 541 -8.93 0.46 -14.09
N GLY A 542 -8.62 0.21 -15.36
CA GLY A 542 -9.30 -0.82 -16.15
C GLY A 542 -10.79 -0.53 -16.36
N ASN A 543 -11.22 0.73 -16.25
CA ASN A 543 -12.61 1.15 -16.34
C ASN A 543 -12.99 1.74 -17.71
N GLY A 544 -12.12 1.54 -18.72
CA GLY A 544 -12.25 2.11 -20.07
C GLY A 544 -12.00 3.63 -20.15
N LYS A 545 -11.85 4.31 -19.01
CA LYS A 545 -11.67 5.77 -18.90
C LYS A 545 -10.22 6.10 -18.56
N ARG A 546 -9.87 7.38 -18.67
CA ARG A 546 -8.57 7.95 -18.25
C ARG A 546 -8.67 8.87 -17.03
N ALA A 547 -9.88 9.05 -16.52
CA ALA A 547 -10.13 9.93 -15.39
C ALA A 547 -9.64 9.28 -14.09
N ASN A 548 -8.92 10.05 -13.28
CA ASN A 548 -8.51 9.65 -11.94
C ASN A 548 -9.74 9.50 -11.04
N LEU A 549 -9.67 8.61 -10.06
CA LEU A 549 -10.78 8.34 -9.14
C LEU A 549 -10.37 8.58 -7.68
N CYS A 550 -11.12 9.42 -6.97
CA CYS A 550 -10.96 9.66 -5.54
C CYS A 550 -11.96 8.89 -4.66
N ILE A 551 -12.83 8.10 -5.29
CA ILE A 551 -13.78 7.19 -4.65
C ILE A 551 -13.57 5.82 -5.32
N PRO A 552 -13.37 4.75 -4.54
CA PRO A 552 -13.29 3.39 -5.07
C PRO A 552 -14.45 3.05 -6.00
N SER A 553 -14.13 2.47 -7.16
CA SER A 553 -15.09 2.06 -8.21
C SER A 553 -14.77 0.66 -8.70
N HIS A 554 -15.73 -0.03 -9.32
CA HIS A 554 -15.47 -1.31 -9.97
C HIS A 554 -14.62 -1.17 -11.23
N VAL A 555 -13.86 -2.22 -11.54
CA VAL A 555 -13.18 -2.44 -12.83
C VAL A 555 -14.23 -2.74 -13.91
N SER A 556 -14.01 -2.32 -15.16
CA SER A 556 -14.87 -2.76 -16.26
C SER A 556 -14.69 -4.26 -16.50
N ALA A 557 -15.79 -4.96 -16.75
CA ALA A 557 -15.71 -6.37 -17.04
C ALA A 557 -15.31 -6.60 -18.51
N LEU A 558 -14.95 -7.85 -18.81
CA LEU A 558 -14.30 -8.25 -20.07
C LEU A 558 -15.18 -7.94 -21.29
N GLY A 559 -14.57 -7.45 -22.37
CA GLY A 559 -15.27 -7.06 -23.60
C GLY A 559 -15.94 -5.68 -23.57
N GLY A 560 -15.64 -4.85 -22.56
CA GLY A 560 -16.19 -3.48 -22.45
C GLY A 560 -17.61 -3.41 -21.91
N VAL A 561 -18.18 -4.55 -21.48
CA VAL A 561 -19.47 -4.60 -20.80
C VAL A 561 -19.26 -4.19 -19.33
N VAL A 562 -20.06 -3.24 -18.86
CA VAL A 562 -20.06 -2.82 -17.45
C VAL A 562 -20.64 -3.97 -16.61
N GLY A 563 -19.83 -4.55 -15.73
CA GLY A 563 -20.22 -5.61 -14.81
C GLY A 563 -19.21 -5.76 -13.67
N ARG A 564 -19.55 -6.48 -12.61
CA ARG A 564 -18.65 -6.67 -11.46
C ARG A 564 -17.59 -7.73 -11.78
N MET A 565 -16.32 -7.39 -11.59
CA MET A 565 -15.20 -8.33 -11.63
C MET A 565 -15.03 -8.96 -10.25
N MET A 566 -15.24 -10.27 -10.16
CA MET A 566 -15.12 -11.06 -8.94
C MET A 566 -13.98 -12.05 -9.06
N LEU A 567 -13.01 -11.99 -8.14
CA LEU A 567 -11.90 -12.93 -8.08
C LEU A 567 -12.37 -14.29 -7.58
N ARG A 568 -11.97 -15.34 -8.26
CA ARG A 568 -12.38 -16.72 -8.01
C ARG A 568 -11.29 -17.53 -7.33
N ARG A 569 -11.71 -18.63 -6.71
CA ARG A 569 -10.82 -19.66 -6.17
C ARG A 569 -11.14 -20.99 -6.82
N ARG A 570 -10.10 -21.78 -7.12
CA ARG A 570 -10.24 -23.14 -7.63
C ARG A 570 -9.37 -24.09 -6.85
N GLU A 571 -9.89 -25.28 -6.60
CA GLU A 571 -9.20 -26.33 -5.86
C GLU A 571 -8.79 -27.47 -6.78
N LYS A 572 -7.69 -28.14 -6.43
CA LYS A 572 -7.19 -29.34 -7.14
C LYS A 572 -6.97 -29.12 -8.65
N VAL A 573 -6.55 -27.93 -9.03
CA VAL A 573 -6.21 -27.57 -10.42
C VAL A 573 -4.82 -28.12 -10.76
N PRO A 574 -4.60 -28.72 -11.94
CA PRO A 574 -3.27 -29.11 -12.38
C PRO A 574 -2.36 -27.89 -12.44
N LEU A 575 -1.26 -27.92 -11.70
CA LEU A 575 -0.25 -26.88 -11.71
C LEU A 575 0.70 -27.14 -12.87
N VAL A 576 0.81 -26.17 -13.76
CA VAL A 576 1.67 -26.22 -14.95
C VAL A 576 2.62 -25.03 -14.90
N ASP A 577 3.90 -25.27 -15.17
CA ASP A 577 4.90 -24.21 -15.28
C ASP A 577 4.85 -23.50 -16.64
N MET A 578 5.63 -22.44 -16.80
CA MET A 578 5.70 -21.68 -18.06
C MET A 578 6.32 -22.49 -19.23
N GLN A 579 6.86 -23.69 -18.99
CA GLN A 579 7.37 -24.61 -20.02
C GLN A 579 6.35 -25.71 -20.37
N GLY A 580 5.18 -25.74 -19.72
CA GLY A 580 4.18 -26.79 -19.93
C GLY A 580 4.40 -28.06 -19.11
N ARG A 581 5.33 -28.07 -18.15
CA ARG A 581 5.56 -29.22 -17.26
C ARG A 581 4.57 -29.18 -16.10
N SER A 582 3.98 -30.33 -15.75
CA SER A 582 3.02 -30.43 -14.65
C SER A 582 3.67 -30.82 -13.31
N TYR A 583 3.23 -30.19 -12.22
CA TYR A 583 3.74 -30.39 -10.85
C TYR A 583 2.67 -30.91 -9.89
N GLY A 584 1.70 -31.66 -10.41
CA GLY A 584 0.58 -32.20 -9.64
C GLY A 584 -0.58 -31.22 -9.56
N LYS A 585 -1.42 -31.35 -8.52
CA LYS A 585 -2.62 -30.54 -8.33
C LYS A 585 -2.49 -29.67 -7.10
N GLY A 586 -2.91 -28.41 -7.21
CA GLY A 586 -2.88 -27.44 -6.13
C GLY A 586 -4.13 -26.58 -6.09
N ASN A 587 -4.21 -25.72 -5.07
CA ASN A 587 -5.25 -24.72 -4.95
C ASN A 587 -4.73 -23.40 -5.52
N VAL A 588 -5.58 -22.70 -6.26
CA VAL A 588 -5.24 -21.44 -6.90
C VAL A 588 -6.32 -20.40 -6.64
N GLU A 589 -5.92 -19.15 -6.48
CA GLU A 589 -6.82 -18.00 -6.29
C GLU A 589 -6.46 -16.87 -7.26
N GLU A 590 -7.46 -16.24 -7.87
CA GLU A 590 -7.24 -15.02 -8.65
C GLU A 590 -6.80 -13.90 -7.71
N THR A 591 -5.67 -13.27 -8.03
CA THR A 591 -5.07 -12.19 -7.24
C THR A 591 -4.91 -10.95 -8.11
N ALA A 592 -5.42 -9.83 -7.61
CA ALA A 592 -5.28 -8.52 -8.24
C ALA A 592 -4.02 -7.80 -7.75
N ILE A 593 -3.20 -7.30 -8.68
CA ILE A 593 -1.98 -6.56 -8.38
C ILE A 593 -1.90 -5.23 -9.14
N ALA A 594 -1.29 -4.25 -8.49
CA ALA A 594 -0.97 -2.94 -9.03
C ALA A 594 0.53 -2.86 -9.30
N GLY A 595 0.90 -2.79 -10.57
CA GLY A 595 2.25 -2.57 -11.06
C GLY A 595 2.57 -1.10 -11.27
N TRP A 596 3.74 -0.80 -11.83
CA TRP A 596 4.10 0.57 -12.21
C TRP A 596 3.24 1.06 -13.37
N ASN A 597 2.27 1.95 -13.10
CA ASN A 597 1.30 2.43 -14.10
C ASN A 597 0.55 1.32 -14.87
N CYS A 598 0.42 0.13 -14.28
CA CYS A 598 -0.32 -0.98 -14.84
C CYS A 598 -0.95 -1.85 -13.74
N SER A 599 -1.83 -2.76 -14.13
CA SER A 599 -2.55 -3.65 -13.23
C SER A 599 -2.76 -5.01 -13.88
N ALA A 600 -2.85 -6.06 -13.05
CA ALA A 600 -3.12 -7.40 -13.53
C ALA A 600 -3.98 -8.19 -12.54
N ILE A 601 -4.74 -9.15 -13.06
CA ILE A 601 -5.37 -10.24 -12.30
C ILE A 601 -4.81 -11.54 -12.84
N TYR A 602 -4.14 -12.30 -11.98
CA TYR A 602 -3.51 -13.57 -12.34
C TYR A 602 -3.87 -14.67 -11.34
N TRP A 603 -3.67 -15.93 -11.72
CA TRP A 603 -3.88 -17.06 -10.83
C TRP A 603 -2.66 -17.30 -9.96
N ARG A 604 -2.83 -17.11 -8.65
CA ARG A 604 -1.81 -17.33 -7.64
C ARG A 604 -1.96 -18.69 -6.99
N ILE A 605 -0.87 -19.42 -6.82
CA ILE A 605 -0.84 -20.68 -6.06
C ILE A 605 -0.96 -20.36 -4.57
N SER A 606 -1.95 -20.96 -3.91
CA SER A 606 -2.29 -20.75 -2.49
C SER A 606 -1.50 -21.64 -1.53
#